data_AF-A0A0D7PJ14-F1
#
_entry.id   AF-A0A0D7PJ14-F1
#
_cell.length_a   1.000
_cell.length_b   1.000
_cell.length_c   1.000
_cell.angle_alpha   90.00
_cell.angle_beta   90.00
_cell.angle_gamma   90.00
#
_symmetry.space_group_name_H-M   'P 1'
#
loop_
_entity.id
_entity.type
_entity.pdbx_description
1 polymer ?
#
loop_
_entity_poly.entity_id
_entity_poly.type
_entity_poly.pdbx_seq_one_letter_code
_entity_poly.pdbx_strand_id
1 'polypeptide(L)'
;MSLPPVRALLGSIDDLPNDLDFEEEDGCIYLRAPIGLSEDDRWLTLIDVGFTPRRDLTPLPDLRSFDYHEFGYEITILDQLGKVPIRSTMNRDIAKVWLPPNCSGLVLDVVSHCCRRLLQELTPGYIYRVTSARQVGGPALHKHTLVTNVMQNEGYSILMDGTDDWKRTFWLMGREGFDLSYLR
;
A
#
# COMPACT_ATOMS: atom_id res chain seq x y z
N MET A 1 21.70 -5.68 -13.94
CA MET A 1 20.97 -6.90 -14.36
C MET A 1 19.73 -6.43 -15.08
N SER A 2 19.57 -6.78 -16.36
CA SER A 2 18.36 -6.46 -17.12
C SER A 2 17.35 -7.58 -16.89
N LEU A 3 16.12 -7.25 -16.52
CA LEU A 3 15.04 -8.24 -16.50
C LEU A 3 14.56 -8.50 -17.92
N PRO A 4 14.12 -9.74 -18.24
CA PRO A 4 13.37 -10.01 -19.46
C PRO A 4 12.08 -9.18 -19.50
N PRO A 5 11.44 -9.02 -20.66
CA PRO A 5 10.12 -8.41 -20.75
C PRO A 5 9.13 -9.11 -19.81
N VAL A 6 8.23 -8.34 -19.21
CA VAL A 6 7.21 -8.83 -18.29
C VAL A 6 5.86 -8.81 -18.99
N ARG A 7 5.20 -9.96 -19.06
CA ARG A 7 3.82 -10.08 -19.53
C ARG A 7 2.84 -9.85 -18.38
N ALA A 8 1.71 -9.23 -18.68
CA ALA A 8 0.66 -9.01 -17.70
C ALA A 8 -0.03 -10.33 -17.34
N LEU A 9 -0.28 -10.54 -16.05
CA LEU A 9 -1.12 -11.64 -15.56
C LEU A 9 -2.58 -11.22 -15.41
N LEU A 10 -2.82 -9.92 -15.29
CA LEU A 10 -4.14 -9.31 -15.15
C LEU A 10 -4.38 -8.40 -16.37
N GLY A 11 -5.50 -8.59 -17.08
CA GLY A 11 -5.93 -7.71 -18.18
C GLY A 11 -6.76 -6.53 -17.66
N SER A 12 -7.44 -6.74 -16.54
CA SER A 12 -8.29 -5.78 -15.84
C SER A 12 -8.29 -6.09 -14.33
N ILE A 13 -8.88 -5.20 -13.53
CA ILE A 13 -9.04 -5.46 -12.08
C ILE A 13 -10.02 -6.61 -11.81
N ASP A 14 -10.95 -6.87 -12.73
CA ASP A 14 -11.94 -7.95 -12.61
C ASP A 14 -11.30 -9.35 -12.72
N ASP A 15 -10.06 -9.41 -13.24
CA ASP A 15 -9.28 -10.64 -13.31
C ASP A 15 -8.55 -10.95 -12.00
N LEU A 16 -8.55 -10.03 -11.03
CA LEU A 16 -7.89 -10.24 -9.74
C LEU A 16 -8.65 -11.31 -8.94
N PRO A 17 -7.97 -12.36 -8.42
CA PRO A 17 -8.64 -13.37 -7.62
C PRO A 17 -9.33 -12.76 -6.40
N ASN A 18 -10.60 -13.12 -6.19
CA ASN A 18 -11.37 -12.61 -5.03
C ASN A 18 -10.94 -13.27 -3.71
N ASP A 19 -10.17 -14.35 -3.78
CA ASP A 19 -9.73 -15.21 -2.69
C ASP A 19 -8.26 -15.01 -2.32
N LEU A 20 -7.68 -13.81 -2.56
CA LEU A 20 -6.37 -13.50 -2.00
C LEU A 20 -6.35 -13.76 -0.49
N ASP A 21 -5.37 -14.55 -0.06
CA ASP A 21 -5.13 -14.89 1.33
C ASP A 21 -4.49 -13.73 2.08
N PHE A 22 -4.83 -13.60 3.36
CA PHE A 22 -4.15 -12.69 4.27
C PHE A 22 -2.82 -13.31 4.71
N GLU A 23 -1.73 -12.58 4.48
CA GLU A 23 -0.39 -12.95 4.90
C GLU A 23 0.06 -12.05 6.07
N GLU A 24 0.95 -12.56 6.91
CA GLU A 24 1.58 -11.80 7.99
C GLU A 24 3.10 -11.98 7.92
N GLU A 25 3.84 -10.88 7.82
CA GLU A 25 5.31 -10.86 7.81
C GLU A 25 5.82 -9.60 8.48
N ASP A 26 6.81 -9.73 9.38
CA ASP A 26 7.39 -8.62 10.15
C ASP A 26 6.34 -7.72 10.87
N GLY A 27 5.24 -8.34 11.30
CA GLY A 27 4.11 -7.68 11.96
C GLY A 27 3.20 -6.90 11.02
N CYS A 28 3.43 -6.89 9.71
CA CYS A 28 2.52 -6.34 8.72
C CYS A 28 1.51 -7.39 8.29
N ILE A 29 0.21 -7.05 8.31
CA ILE A 29 -0.84 -7.88 7.72
C ILE A 29 -1.10 -7.36 6.31
N TYR A 30 -0.97 -8.21 5.29
CA TYR A 30 -1.04 -7.78 3.89
C TYR A 30 -1.78 -8.77 2.99
N LEU A 31 -2.21 -8.27 1.84
CA LEU A 31 -2.68 -9.03 0.69
C LEU A 31 -1.65 -8.90 -0.42
N ARG A 32 -1.35 -10.02 -1.08
CA ARG A 32 -0.37 -10.14 -2.16
C ARG A 32 -1.06 -10.46 -3.48
N ALA A 33 -0.92 -9.56 -4.45
CA ALA A 33 -1.58 -9.68 -5.75
C ALA A 33 -0.55 -9.85 -6.88
N PRO A 34 -0.56 -10.96 -7.64
CA PRO A 34 0.31 -11.12 -8.80
C PRO A 34 -0.17 -10.25 -9.96
N ILE A 35 0.75 -9.53 -10.59
CA ILE A 35 0.42 -8.59 -11.68
C ILE A 35 1.20 -8.84 -12.97
N GLY A 36 2.36 -9.50 -12.89
CA GLY A 36 3.19 -9.74 -14.06
C GLY A 36 4.14 -10.90 -13.87
N LEU A 37 4.52 -11.52 -14.97
CA LEU A 37 5.48 -12.62 -15.02
C LEU A 37 6.46 -12.36 -16.15
N SER A 38 7.76 -12.56 -15.93
CA SER A 38 8.74 -12.44 -17.02
C SER A 38 8.50 -13.50 -18.11
N GLU A 39 8.93 -13.20 -19.34
CA GLU A 39 8.81 -14.14 -20.47
C GLU A 39 9.55 -15.47 -20.26
N ASP A 40 10.59 -15.49 -19.42
CA ASP A 40 11.32 -16.70 -19.03
C ASP A 40 10.72 -17.42 -17.80
N ASP A 41 9.53 -17.00 -17.36
CA ASP A 41 8.78 -17.53 -16.20
C ASP A 41 9.52 -17.48 -14.86
N ARG A 42 10.66 -16.79 -14.81
CA ARG A 42 11.51 -16.75 -13.62
C ARG A 42 11.09 -15.69 -12.61
N TRP A 43 10.65 -14.54 -13.09
CA TRP A 43 10.43 -13.35 -12.27
C TRP A 43 8.96 -13.02 -12.17
N LEU A 44 8.40 -13.19 -10.97
CA LEU A 44 7.03 -12.82 -10.67
C LEU A 44 7.00 -11.43 -10.03
N THR A 45 6.20 -10.53 -10.60
CA THR A 45 5.95 -9.21 -10.05
C THR A 45 4.62 -9.21 -9.31
N LEU A 46 4.67 -8.74 -8.08
CA LEU A 46 3.58 -8.71 -7.11
C LEU A 46 3.34 -7.29 -6.63
N ILE A 47 2.14 -7.05 -6.13
CA ILE A 47 1.80 -5.87 -5.32
C ILE A 47 1.41 -6.38 -3.94
N ASP A 48 2.20 -6.00 -2.94
CA ASP A 48 1.92 -6.27 -1.54
C ASP A 48 1.27 -5.03 -0.94
N VAL A 49 0.08 -5.16 -0.37
CA VAL A 49 -0.69 -4.05 0.20
C VAL A 49 -1.03 -4.42 1.62
N GLY A 50 -0.72 -3.58 2.60
CA GLY A 50 -0.85 -4.00 3.99
C GLY A 50 -1.00 -2.87 5.00
N PHE A 51 -1.30 -3.30 6.21
CA PHE A 51 -1.36 -2.48 7.41
C PHE A 51 -0.39 -3.01 8.46
N THR A 52 0.46 -2.12 8.95
CA THR A 52 1.34 -2.40 10.09
C THR A 52 0.70 -1.84 11.35
N PRO A 53 0.28 -2.68 12.32
CA PRO A 53 -0.22 -2.22 13.60
C PRO A 53 0.91 -1.55 14.40
N ARG A 54 0.61 -0.38 14.93
CA ARG A 54 1.47 0.41 15.81
C ARG A 54 0.73 0.56 17.13
N ARG A 55 1.31 0.02 18.20
CA ARG A 55 0.67 -0.03 19.53
C ARG A 55 1.36 0.91 20.49
N ASP A 56 0.57 1.71 21.22
CA ASP A 56 1.07 2.69 22.19
C ASP A 56 2.18 3.60 21.63
N LEU A 57 2.06 3.99 20.35
CA LEU A 57 3.00 4.87 19.67
C LEU A 57 2.32 6.18 19.33
N THR A 58 3.13 7.24 19.24
CA THR A 58 2.66 8.53 18.72
C THR A 58 3.09 8.68 17.27
N PRO A 59 2.14 8.81 16.31
CA PRO A 59 2.50 9.04 14.91
C PRO A 59 3.01 10.46 14.67
N LEU A 60 2.76 11.40 15.59
CA LEU A 60 3.11 12.81 15.50
C LEU A 60 3.50 13.37 16.88
N PRO A 61 4.53 14.22 17.01
CA PRO A 61 5.04 14.68 18.32
C PRO A 61 3.99 15.28 19.27
N ASP A 62 2.96 15.94 18.73
CA ASP A 62 1.94 16.64 19.52
C ASP A 62 0.74 15.77 19.92
N LEU A 63 0.73 14.49 19.53
CA LEU A 63 -0.34 13.55 19.89
C LEU A 63 0.09 12.66 21.06
N ARG A 64 -0.89 12.27 21.88
CA ARG A 64 -0.71 11.18 22.85
C ARG A 64 -0.45 9.87 22.11
N SER A 65 0.14 8.89 22.79
CA SER A 65 0.22 7.54 22.24
C SER A 65 -1.16 6.91 22.12
N PHE A 66 -1.39 6.21 21.00
CA PHE A 66 -2.60 5.40 20.77
C PHE A 66 -2.30 4.28 19.77
N ASP A 67 -3.24 3.34 19.66
CA ASP A 67 -3.14 2.24 18.71
C ASP A 67 -3.63 2.69 17.33
N TYR A 68 -2.80 2.50 16.30
CA TYR A 68 -3.15 2.83 14.91
C TYR A 68 -2.56 1.81 13.94
N HIS A 69 -3.06 1.83 12.71
CA HIS A 69 -2.52 1.02 11.62
C HIS A 69 -1.86 1.92 10.59
N GLU A 70 -0.59 1.65 10.29
CA GLU A 70 0.14 2.34 9.23
C GLU A 70 -0.11 1.63 7.90
N PHE A 71 -0.70 2.35 6.93
CA PHE A 71 -0.95 1.79 5.60
C PHE A 71 0.28 1.88 4.71
N GLY A 72 0.60 0.78 4.01
CA GLY A 72 1.68 0.71 3.03
C GLY A 72 1.32 -0.17 1.82
N TYR A 73 2.07 0.01 0.74
CA TYR A 73 2.10 -0.97 -0.34
C TYR A 73 3.48 -0.98 -1.00
N GLU A 74 3.90 -2.11 -1.52
CA GLU A 74 5.16 -2.27 -2.24
C GLU A 74 4.95 -3.07 -3.53
N ILE A 75 5.79 -2.80 -4.54
CA ILE A 75 5.89 -3.66 -5.72
C ILE A 75 7.08 -4.58 -5.47
N THR A 76 6.82 -5.88 -5.43
CA THR A 76 7.78 -6.91 -5.09
C THR A 76 8.08 -7.76 -6.32
N ILE A 77 9.36 -8.08 -6.55
CA ILE A 77 9.76 -9.06 -7.56
C ILE A 77 10.36 -10.29 -6.87
N LEU A 78 9.84 -11.47 -7.23
CA LEU A 78 10.29 -12.76 -6.70
C LEU A 78 10.94 -13.60 -7.80
N ASP A 79 12.08 -14.22 -7.48
CA ASP A 79 12.65 -15.30 -8.28
C ASP A 79 11.92 -16.60 -7.94
N GLN A 80 11.13 -17.11 -8.88
CA GLN A 80 10.40 -18.37 -8.72
C GLN A 80 11.33 -19.59 -8.56
N LEU A 81 12.62 -19.46 -8.90
CA LEU A 81 13.62 -20.52 -8.75
C LEU A 81 14.32 -20.50 -7.39
N GLY A 82 13.87 -19.68 -6.43
CA GLY A 82 14.33 -19.70 -5.04
C GLY A 82 15.75 -19.16 -4.83
N LYS A 83 16.31 -18.44 -5.80
CA LYS A 83 17.65 -17.83 -5.74
C LYS A 83 17.52 -16.31 -5.57
N VAL A 84 17.26 -15.88 -4.33
CA VAL A 84 17.16 -14.49 -3.82
C VAL A 84 18.07 -13.52 -4.63
N PRO A 85 17.57 -12.35 -5.07
CA PRO A 85 16.86 -11.42 -4.21
C PRO A 85 15.41 -11.10 -4.57
N ILE A 86 14.57 -11.23 -3.55
CA ILE A 86 13.40 -10.39 -3.32
C ILE A 86 13.87 -8.94 -3.42
N ARG A 87 13.28 -8.16 -4.32
CA ARG A 87 13.41 -6.71 -4.30
C ARG A 87 12.02 -6.13 -4.18
N SER A 88 11.82 -5.28 -3.19
CA SER A 88 10.61 -4.52 -3.04
C SER A 88 10.91 -3.03 -3.17
N THR A 89 9.95 -2.28 -3.70
CA THR A 89 10.06 -0.83 -3.77
C THR A 89 8.70 -0.16 -3.90
N MET A 90 8.60 1.03 -3.32
CA MET A 90 7.53 1.99 -3.61
C MET A 90 7.90 2.98 -4.73
N ASN A 91 9.14 2.94 -5.21
CA ASN A 91 9.66 3.88 -6.20
C ASN A 91 9.25 3.45 -7.62
N ARG A 92 8.41 4.28 -8.27
CA ARG A 92 7.95 4.06 -9.64
C ARG A 92 9.10 3.88 -10.64
N ASP A 93 10.17 4.66 -10.53
CA ASP A 93 11.27 4.62 -11.49
C ASP A 93 12.08 3.33 -11.41
N ILE A 94 12.10 2.72 -10.23
CA ILE A 94 12.68 1.39 -10.01
C ILE A 94 11.68 0.33 -10.47
N ALA A 95 10.43 0.40 -10.01
CA ALA A 95 9.42 -0.61 -10.28
C ALA A 95 9.01 -0.71 -11.76
N LYS A 96 9.15 0.36 -12.57
CA LYS A 96 8.71 0.36 -13.98
C LYS A 96 9.32 -0.77 -14.81
N VAL A 97 10.52 -1.25 -14.46
CA VAL A 97 11.19 -2.34 -15.18
C VAL A 97 10.72 -3.72 -14.74
N TRP A 98 9.87 -3.79 -13.70
CA TRP A 98 9.24 -5.00 -13.16
C TRP A 98 7.78 -5.09 -13.60
N LEU A 99 7.20 -3.99 -14.05
CA LEU A 99 5.80 -3.92 -14.44
C LEU A 99 5.62 -4.27 -15.92
N PRO A 100 4.53 -4.97 -16.27
CA PRO A 100 4.17 -5.13 -17.68
C PRO A 100 3.91 -3.76 -18.35
N PRO A 101 4.12 -3.66 -19.68
CA PRO A 101 3.78 -2.46 -20.43
C PRO A 101 2.31 -2.06 -20.20
N ASN A 102 2.06 -0.76 -19.98
CA ASN A 102 0.73 -0.17 -19.76
C ASN A 102 -0.01 -0.58 -18.47
N CYS A 103 0.60 -1.34 -17.55
CA CYS A 103 -0.05 -1.71 -16.27
C CYS A 103 0.00 -0.62 -15.19
N SER A 104 0.44 0.62 -15.49
CA SER A 104 0.59 1.64 -14.45
C SER A 104 -0.74 2.09 -13.81
N GLY A 105 -1.85 2.02 -14.55
CA GLY A 105 -3.20 2.23 -13.98
C GLY A 105 -3.61 1.07 -13.07
N LEU A 106 -3.40 -0.15 -13.54
CA LEU A 106 -3.78 -1.39 -12.86
C LEU A 106 -3.14 -1.54 -11.48
N VAL A 107 -1.93 -1.03 -11.28
CA VAL A 107 -1.27 -1.04 -9.95
C VAL A 107 -2.15 -0.36 -8.89
N LEU A 108 -2.70 0.82 -9.18
CA LEU A 108 -3.51 1.54 -8.21
C LEU A 108 -4.89 0.92 -8.04
N ASP A 109 -5.43 0.29 -9.07
CA ASP A 109 -6.68 -0.45 -9.00
C ASP A 109 -6.53 -1.66 -8.06
N VAL A 110 -5.43 -2.40 -8.19
CA VAL A 110 -5.08 -3.51 -7.29
C VAL A 110 -4.85 -3.01 -5.86
N VAL A 111 -4.08 -1.93 -5.68
CA VAL A 111 -3.87 -1.33 -4.34
C VAL A 111 -5.20 -0.92 -3.71
N SER A 112 -6.10 -0.31 -4.48
CA SER A 112 -7.41 0.12 -4.02
C SER A 112 -8.31 -1.06 -3.64
N HIS A 113 -8.31 -2.12 -4.47
CA HIS A 113 -9.06 -3.34 -4.20
C HIS A 113 -8.57 -4.02 -2.92
N CYS A 114 -7.26 -4.24 -2.79
CA CYS A 114 -6.68 -4.87 -1.60
C CYS A 114 -6.89 -4.01 -0.35
N CYS A 115 -6.73 -2.69 -0.45
CA CYS A 115 -7.01 -1.76 0.66
C CYS A 115 -8.44 -1.92 1.15
N ARG A 116 -9.43 -1.95 0.25
CA ARG A 116 -10.84 -2.18 0.63
C ARG A 116 -11.02 -3.50 1.37
N ARG A 117 -10.47 -4.60 0.86
CA ARG A 117 -10.59 -5.91 1.50
C ARG A 117 -9.97 -5.92 2.89
N LEU A 118 -8.78 -5.34 3.05
CA LEU A 118 -8.12 -5.20 4.36
C LEU A 118 -8.93 -4.36 5.34
N LEU A 119 -9.57 -3.28 4.89
CA LEU A 119 -10.43 -2.45 5.75
C LEU A 119 -11.67 -3.20 6.23
N GLN A 120 -12.26 -4.03 5.36
CA GLN A 120 -13.43 -4.83 5.68
C GLN A 120 -13.12 -5.94 6.69
N GLU A 121 -11.92 -6.53 6.61
CA GLU A 121 -11.48 -7.59 7.52
C GLU A 121 -10.94 -7.04 8.85
N LEU A 122 -9.98 -6.11 8.80
CA LEU A 122 -9.26 -5.64 9.98
C LEU A 122 -10.03 -4.56 10.74
N THR A 123 -10.82 -3.75 10.02
CA THR A 123 -11.63 -2.66 10.58
C THR A 123 -10.89 -1.72 11.57
N PRO A 124 -9.68 -1.23 11.25
CA PRO A 124 -8.84 -0.47 12.18
C PRO A 124 -9.56 0.77 12.70
N GLY A 125 -9.38 1.14 13.97
CA GLY A 125 -9.96 2.38 14.52
C GLY A 125 -9.32 3.64 13.92
N TYR A 126 -8.00 3.60 13.79
CA TYR A 126 -7.17 4.67 13.24
C TYR A 126 -6.25 4.17 12.15
N ILE A 127 -6.12 4.96 11.09
CA ILE A 127 -5.20 4.71 9.99
C ILE A 127 -4.25 5.90 9.88
N TYR A 128 -2.96 5.63 10.04
CA TYR A 128 -1.93 6.59 9.71
C TYR A 128 -1.42 6.30 8.30
N ARG A 129 -1.41 7.33 7.47
CA ARG A 129 -0.94 7.20 6.10
C ARG A 129 0.08 8.27 5.80
N VAL A 130 1.15 7.87 5.12
CA VAL A 130 2.24 8.78 4.77
C VAL A 130 2.72 8.54 3.35
N THR A 131 3.22 9.59 2.69
CA THR A 131 3.82 9.45 1.36
C THR A 131 5.15 8.72 1.43
N SER A 132 5.47 7.90 0.43
CA SER A 132 6.70 7.09 0.40
C SER A 132 7.99 7.91 0.30
N ALA A 133 7.93 9.17 -0.13
CA ALA A 133 9.08 10.05 -0.29
C ALA A 133 8.81 11.45 0.27
N ARG A 134 9.89 12.22 0.43
CA ARG A 134 9.85 13.63 0.82
C ARG A 134 9.39 14.48 -0.35
N GLN A 135 8.61 15.54 -0.09
CA GLN A 135 8.25 16.57 -1.08
C GLN A 135 7.76 15.98 -2.41
N VAL A 136 6.81 15.06 -2.33
CA VAL A 136 6.27 14.38 -3.50
C VAL A 136 5.60 15.36 -4.47
N GLY A 137 5.92 15.26 -5.76
CA GLY A 137 5.26 16.03 -6.81
C GLY A 137 3.80 15.62 -7.02
N GLY A 138 3.05 16.43 -7.77
CA GLY A 138 1.60 16.25 -8.03
C GLY A 138 1.14 14.82 -8.38
N PRO A 139 1.85 14.05 -9.24
CA PRO A 139 1.45 12.67 -9.55
C PRO A 139 1.51 11.69 -8.37
N ALA A 140 2.47 11.84 -7.46
CA ALA A 140 2.57 10.99 -6.27
C ALA A 140 1.54 11.41 -5.21
N LEU A 141 1.23 12.71 -5.12
CA LEU A 141 0.09 13.21 -4.35
C LEU A 141 -1.24 12.68 -4.89
N HIS A 142 -1.40 12.56 -6.22
CA HIS A 142 -2.61 11.99 -6.82
C HIS A 142 -2.83 10.52 -6.42
N LYS A 143 -1.77 9.69 -6.43
CA LYS A 143 -1.82 8.32 -5.87
C LYS A 143 -2.19 8.32 -4.39
N HIS A 144 -1.67 9.31 -3.67
CA HIS A 144 -2.03 9.53 -2.29
C HIS A 144 -3.55 9.77 -2.22
N THR A 145 -4.10 10.76 -2.89
CA THR A 145 -5.55 11.03 -2.88
C THR A 145 -6.42 9.83 -3.28
N LEU A 146 -6.07 9.07 -4.32
CA LEU A 146 -6.89 7.95 -4.81
C LEU A 146 -7.17 6.89 -3.73
N VAL A 147 -6.14 6.41 -3.04
CA VAL A 147 -6.33 5.41 -1.98
C VAL A 147 -6.97 6.02 -0.73
N THR A 148 -6.81 7.34 -0.50
CA THR A 148 -7.52 8.02 0.59
C THR A 148 -9.02 8.01 0.32
N ASN A 149 -9.42 8.24 -0.94
CA ASN A 149 -10.83 8.16 -1.32
C ASN A 149 -11.40 6.76 -1.10
N VAL A 150 -10.60 5.70 -1.28
CA VAL A 150 -11.03 4.33 -0.92
C VAL A 150 -11.33 4.24 0.57
N MET A 151 -10.40 4.68 1.43
CA MET A 151 -10.61 4.69 2.89
C MET A 151 -11.83 5.54 3.29
N GLN A 152 -12.05 6.68 2.64
CA GLN A 152 -13.23 7.52 2.88
C GLN A 152 -14.54 6.83 2.51
N ASN A 153 -14.57 6.11 1.39
CA ASN A 153 -15.74 5.34 0.98
C ASN A 153 -16.04 4.17 1.93
N GLU A 154 -15.04 3.67 2.66
CA GLU A 154 -15.22 2.65 3.70
C GLU A 154 -15.51 3.25 5.10
N GLY A 155 -15.80 4.55 5.20
CA GLY A 155 -16.27 5.20 6.43
C GLY A 155 -15.18 5.85 7.31
N TYR A 156 -14.03 6.15 6.74
CA TYR A 156 -12.94 6.86 7.43
C TYR A 156 -12.93 8.35 7.06
N SER A 157 -12.77 9.23 8.05
CA SER A 157 -12.60 10.67 7.82
C SER A 157 -11.16 11.09 8.09
N ILE A 158 -10.67 12.09 7.34
CA ILE A 158 -9.40 12.74 7.66
C ILE A 158 -9.62 13.56 8.94
N LEU A 159 -8.87 13.23 9.98
CA LEU A 159 -8.89 13.92 11.26
C LEU A 159 -7.81 14.98 11.35
N MET A 160 -6.65 14.69 10.73
CA MET A 160 -5.50 15.57 10.69
C MET A 160 -4.70 15.31 9.41
N ASP A 161 -4.17 16.37 8.83
CA ASP A 161 -3.27 16.33 7.68
C ASP A 161 -2.09 17.27 7.90
N GLY A 162 -0.97 16.98 7.24
CA GLY A 162 0.20 17.83 7.37
C GLY A 162 1.45 17.22 6.75
N THR A 163 2.59 17.63 7.29
CA THR A 163 3.91 17.16 6.89
C THR A 163 4.68 16.72 8.11
N ASP A 164 5.21 15.49 8.10
CA ASP A 164 5.98 14.94 9.22
C ASP A 164 7.41 15.50 9.28
N ASP A 165 8.16 15.10 10.31
CA ASP A 165 9.56 15.51 10.51
C ASP A 165 10.48 15.10 9.36
N TRP A 166 10.11 14.04 8.64
CA TRP A 166 10.80 13.58 7.44
C TRP A 166 10.35 14.27 6.16
N LYS A 167 9.51 15.32 6.23
CA LYS A 167 8.98 16.07 5.08
C LYS A 167 8.10 15.24 4.14
N ARG A 168 7.43 14.23 4.67
CA ARG A 168 6.42 13.41 3.98
C ARG A 168 5.04 13.96 4.29
N THR A 169 4.17 14.01 3.30
CA THR A 169 2.76 14.36 3.53
C THR A 169 2.09 13.21 4.25
N PHE A 170 1.30 13.52 5.28
CA PHE A 170 0.55 12.51 6.03
C PHE A 170 -0.94 12.83 6.12
N TRP A 171 -1.72 11.79 6.31
CA TRP A 171 -3.10 11.83 6.76
C TRP A 171 -3.30 10.87 7.92
N LEU A 172 -3.81 11.39 9.03
CA LEU A 172 -4.37 10.58 10.10
C LEU A 172 -5.88 10.50 9.87
N MET A 173 -6.36 9.28 9.69
CA MET A 173 -7.76 9.00 9.44
C MET A 173 -8.35 8.21 10.59
N GLY A 174 -9.60 8.49 10.92
CA GLY A 174 -10.35 7.78 11.96
C GLY A 174 -11.69 7.32 11.44
N ARG A 175 -12.14 6.18 11.94
CA ARG A 175 -13.47 5.66 11.63
C ARG A 175 -14.55 6.48 12.32
N GLU A 176 -15.67 6.73 11.65
CA GLU A 176 -16.81 7.37 12.30
C GLU A 176 -17.24 6.61 13.56
N GLY A 177 -17.45 7.34 14.66
CA GLY A 177 -17.85 6.76 15.96
C GLY A 177 -16.71 6.28 16.86
N PHE A 178 -15.44 6.39 16.44
CA PHE A 178 -14.29 6.06 17.29
C PHE A 178 -13.93 7.20 18.26
N ASP A 179 -13.37 6.88 19.43
CA ASP A 179 -13.07 7.87 20.48
C ASP A 179 -11.89 8.77 20.11
N LEU A 180 -12.20 10.01 19.69
CA LEU A 180 -11.22 11.04 19.31
C LEU A 180 -10.58 11.78 20.51
N SER A 181 -10.81 11.35 21.75
CA SER A 181 -10.28 12.02 22.96
C SER A 181 -8.75 12.15 22.96
N TYR A 182 -8.04 11.24 22.28
CA TYR A 182 -6.58 11.21 22.17
C TYR A 182 -5.99 12.30 21.26
N LEU A 183 -6.84 12.99 20.48
CA LEU A 183 -6.44 14.07 19.57
C LEU A 183 -6.54 15.46 20.21
N ARG A 184 -6.85 15.53 21.52
CA ARG A 184 -7.03 16.76 22.30
C ARG A 184 -6.04 16.89 23.47
#